data_AF-A0A7W7WD38-F1
#
_entry.id   AF-A0A7W7WD38-F1
#
_cell.length_a   1.000
_cell.length_b   1.000
_cell.length_c   1.000
_cell.angle_alpha   90.00
_cell.angle_beta   90.00
_cell.angle_gamma   90.00
#
_symmetry.space_group_name_H-M   'P 1'
#
loop_
_entity.id
_entity.type
_entity.pdbx_description
1 polymer ?
#
loop_
_entity_poly.entity_id
_entity_poly.type
_entity_poly.pdbx_seq_one_letter_code
_entity_poly.pdbx_strand_id
1 'polypeptide(L)'
;MATPPWAPARHPGSASRRARAVVRETLQRAGVGDDDIADAEVIVAELAANAEKHARPPYELRIFRLDGVPAWCEVADGDPDLYEIGIILNLLRSVKEISLPLLAENGRGLLLTHRLSNGHCRVHPATILTSGTAGTPGKAVAFALPTRSGTRLTFPCLPADHSPTPEKP
;
A
#
# COMPACT_ATOMS: atom_id res chain seq x y z
N MET A 1 -15.15 -11.63 40.28
CA MET A 1 -15.65 -11.39 38.91
C MET A 1 -14.80 -10.30 38.29
N ALA A 2 -13.91 -10.65 37.36
CA ALA A 2 -13.06 -9.71 36.67
C ALA A 2 -13.73 -9.30 35.34
N THR A 3 -13.88 -8.00 35.13
CA THR A 3 -14.31 -7.42 33.85
C THR A 3 -13.20 -7.62 32.80
N PRO A 4 -13.51 -8.10 31.58
CA PRO A 4 -12.49 -8.21 30.55
C PRO A 4 -12.13 -6.81 30.01
N PRO A 5 -10.86 -6.58 29.62
CA PRO A 5 -10.45 -5.31 29.04
C PRO A 5 -11.09 -5.16 27.66
N TRP A 6 -11.91 -4.12 27.51
CA TRP A 6 -12.42 -3.69 26.22
C TRP A 6 -11.21 -3.27 25.36
N ALA A 7 -10.86 -4.08 24.37
CA ALA A 7 -10.16 -3.54 23.23
C ALA A 7 -11.11 -2.54 22.55
N PRO A 8 -10.72 -1.28 22.27
CA PRO A 8 -11.57 -0.40 21.51
C PRO A 8 -11.87 -1.07 20.17
N ALA A 9 -13.15 -1.28 19.89
CA ALA A 9 -13.62 -1.70 18.58
C ALA A 9 -13.05 -0.69 17.57
N ARG A 10 -12.07 -1.11 16.75
CA ARG A 10 -11.57 -0.28 15.66
C ARG A 10 -12.77 0.01 14.77
N HIS A 11 -13.27 1.24 14.79
CA HIS A 11 -14.36 1.64 13.91
C HIS A 11 -13.96 1.33 12.46
N PRO A 12 -14.81 0.64 11.67
CA PRO A 12 -14.54 0.41 10.26
C PRO A 12 -14.13 1.71 9.54
N GLY A 13 -13.04 1.67 8.76
CA GLY A 13 -12.51 2.84 8.04
C GLY A 13 -11.63 3.77 8.87
N SER A 14 -11.23 3.38 10.09
CA SER A 14 -10.26 4.13 10.89
C SER A 14 -8.88 4.18 10.24
N ALA A 15 -8.41 3.08 9.62
CA ALA A 15 -7.13 3.08 8.90
C ALA A 15 -7.19 3.99 7.68
N SER A 16 -8.24 3.94 6.86
CA SER A 16 -8.38 4.78 5.67
C SER A 16 -8.39 6.28 6.02
N ARG A 17 -9.07 6.68 7.10
CA ARG A 17 -9.03 8.09 7.57
C ARG A 17 -7.63 8.50 8.01
N ARG A 18 -6.95 7.67 8.81
CA ARG A 18 -5.58 7.96 9.28
C ARG A 18 -4.59 8.02 8.13
N ALA A 19 -4.68 7.09 7.18
CA ALA A 19 -3.78 7.01 6.05
C ALA A 19 -3.90 8.25 5.15
N ARG A 20 -5.13 8.69 4.86
CA ARG A 20 -5.39 9.94 4.15
C ARG A 20 -4.77 11.16 4.82
N ALA A 21 -4.94 11.27 6.15
CA ALA A 21 -4.38 12.38 6.91
C ALA A 21 -2.85 12.41 6.80
N VAL A 22 -2.17 11.28 6.99
CA VAL A 22 -0.71 11.18 6.90
C VAL A 22 -0.19 11.50 5.49
N VAL A 23 -0.83 10.97 4.44
CA VAL A 23 -0.43 11.22 3.05
C VAL A 23 -0.65 12.68 2.68
N ARG A 24 -1.83 13.25 2.96
CA ARG A 24 -2.10 14.68 2.70
C ARG A 24 -1.05 15.55 3.38
N GLU A 25 -0.86 15.38 4.67
CA GLU A 25 0.05 16.21 5.47
C GLU A 25 1.50 16.10 4.97
N THR A 26 1.90 14.92 4.50
CA THR A 26 3.24 14.68 3.92
C THR A 26 3.41 15.37 2.56
N LEU A 27 2.42 15.26 1.67
CA LEU A 27 2.47 15.83 0.33
C LEU A 27 2.28 17.35 0.32
N GLN A 28 1.43 17.89 1.20
CA GLN A 28 1.28 19.33 1.40
C GLN A 28 2.61 19.98 1.81
N ARG A 29 3.35 19.36 2.75
CA ARG A 29 4.68 19.83 3.13
C ARG A 29 5.70 19.75 1.99
N ALA A 30 5.51 18.84 1.04
CA ALA A 30 6.33 18.72 -0.15
C ALA A 30 5.91 19.70 -1.28
N GLY A 31 4.85 20.49 -1.08
CA GLY A 31 4.36 21.46 -2.05
C GLY A 31 3.68 20.85 -3.26
N VAL A 32 3.11 19.65 -3.12
CA VAL A 32 2.29 18.98 -4.15
C VAL A 32 0.92 19.66 -4.26
N GLY A 33 0.35 19.72 -5.47
CA GLY A 33 -0.97 20.33 -5.72
C GLY A 33 -2.13 19.52 -5.12
N ASP A 34 -3.25 20.20 -4.84
CA ASP A 34 -4.40 19.60 -4.14
C ASP A 34 -5.06 18.45 -4.93
N ASP A 35 -5.11 18.53 -6.25
CA ASP A 35 -5.67 17.46 -7.10
C ASP A 35 -4.83 16.17 -7.02
N ASP A 36 -3.50 16.32 -7.13
CA ASP A 36 -2.54 15.21 -6.97
C ASP A 36 -2.59 14.60 -5.56
N ILE A 37 -2.81 15.43 -4.55
CA ILE A 37 -3.02 14.99 -3.16
C ILE A 37 -4.31 14.19 -3.06
N ALA A 38 -5.42 14.69 -3.62
CA ALA A 38 -6.71 14.01 -3.57
C ALA A 38 -6.64 12.63 -4.23
N ASP A 39 -5.94 12.50 -5.35
CA ASP A 39 -5.69 11.22 -6.00
C ASP A 39 -4.90 10.26 -5.09
N ALA A 40 -3.78 10.73 -4.52
CA ALA A 40 -2.97 9.91 -3.61
C ALA A 40 -3.75 9.46 -2.36
N GLU A 41 -4.66 10.28 -1.88
CA GLU A 41 -5.55 9.95 -0.77
C GLU A 41 -6.58 8.87 -1.10
N VAL A 42 -7.17 8.93 -2.30
CA VAL A 42 -8.08 7.89 -2.77
C VAL A 42 -7.33 6.57 -2.80
N ILE A 43 -6.12 6.56 -3.39
CA ILE A 43 -5.30 5.35 -3.47
C ILE A 43 -5.02 4.78 -2.07
N VAL A 44 -4.48 5.60 -1.15
CA VAL A 44 -4.09 5.09 0.18
C VAL A 44 -5.29 4.66 1.01
N ALA A 45 -6.45 5.31 0.84
CA ALA A 45 -7.68 4.93 1.53
C ALA A 45 -8.17 3.54 1.10
N GLU A 46 -8.14 3.27 -0.20
CA GLU A 46 -8.51 1.97 -0.78
C GLU A 46 -7.54 0.87 -0.33
N LEU A 47 -6.22 1.14 -0.36
CA LEU A 47 -5.23 0.17 0.11
C LEU A 47 -5.38 -0.13 1.61
N ALA A 48 -5.61 0.89 2.43
CA ALA A 48 -5.85 0.71 3.86
C ALA A 48 -7.14 -0.05 4.15
N ALA A 49 -8.21 0.22 3.39
CA ALA A 49 -9.47 -0.52 3.51
C ALA A 49 -9.31 -1.98 3.09
N ASN A 50 -8.54 -2.25 2.02
CA ASN A 50 -8.23 -3.60 1.57
C ASN A 50 -7.47 -4.38 2.64
N ALA A 51 -6.45 -3.77 3.26
CA ALA A 51 -5.71 -4.40 4.37
C ALA A 51 -6.64 -4.70 5.56
N GLU A 52 -7.49 -3.75 5.97
CA GLU A 52 -8.44 -3.96 7.08
C GLU A 52 -9.48 -5.06 6.78
N LYS A 53 -9.93 -5.19 5.53
CA LYS A 53 -11.03 -6.09 5.14
C LYS A 53 -10.56 -7.49 4.74
N HIS A 54 -9.39 -7.59 4.11
CA HIS A 54 -8.95 -8.82 3.43
C HIS A 54 -7.66 -9.41 4.00
N ALA A 55 -6.93 -8.68 4.86
CA ALA A 55 -5.64 -9.12 5.36
C ALA A 55 -5.60 -9.26 6.89
N ARG A 56 -4.40 -9.50 7.43
CA ARG A 56 -4.17 -9.74 8.86
C ARG A 56 -3.31 -8.62 9.46
N PRO A 57 -3.59 -8.16 10.69
CA PRO A 57 -2.70 -7.25 11.38
C PRO A 57 -1.36 -7.94 11.70
N PRO A 58 -0.28 -7.20 12.01
CA PRO A 58 -0.16 -5.74 12.08
C PRO A 58 -0.33 -5.02 10.73
N TYR A 59 -0.74 -3.75 10.76
CA TYR A 59 -0.83 -2.89 9.58
C TYR A 59 0.15 -1.73 9.69
N GLU A 60 0.86 -1.42 8.62
CA GLU A 60 1.79 -0.29 8.54
C GLU A 60 1.53 0.57 7.31
N LEU A 61 1.72 1.87 7.49
CA LEU A 61 1.80 2.82 6.39
C LEU A 61 3.22 3.34 6.35
N ARG A 62 3.90 3.20 5.20
CA ARG A 62 5.25 3.72 5.01
C ARG A 62 5.30 4.69 3.84
N ILE A 63 6.08 5.74 3.99
CA ILE A 63 6.35 6.71 2.93
C ILE A 63 7.86 6.74 2.71
N PHE A 64 8.32 6.28 1.55
CA PHE A 64 9.72 6.35 1.17
C PHE A 64 10.00 7.68 0.48
N ARG A 65 11.17 8.23 0.79
CA ARG A 65 11.67 9.45 0.19
C ARG A 65 12.84 9.13 -0.73
N LEU A 66 12.88 9.77 -1.90
CA LEU A 66 14.03 9.79 -2.79
C LEU A 66 14.52 11.24 -2.86
N ASP A 67 15.81 11.46 -2.55
CA ASP A 67 16.40 12.80 -2.48
C ASP A 67 15.59 13.80 -1.62
N GLY A 68 15.05 13.31 -0.50
CA GLY A 68 14.23 14.09 0.44
C GLY A 68 12.75 14.25 0.05
N VAL A 69 12.38 13.92 -1.19
CA VAL A 69 11.02 14.06 -1.73
C VAL A 69 10.22 12.77 -1.49
N PRO A 70 8.97 12.83 -0.97
CA PRO A 70 8.13 11.64 -0.86
C PRO A 70 7.89 11.05 -2.25
N ALA A 71 8.31 9.81 -2.45
CA ALA A 71 8.35 9.17 -3.77
C ALA A 71 7.40 7.97 -3.84
N TRP A 72 7.25 7.23 -2.74
CA TRP A 72 6.42 6.03 -2.68
C TRP A 72 5.65 5.96 -1.38
N CYS A 73 4.42 5.50 -1.46
CA CYS A 73 3.62 5.13 -0.30
C CYS A 73 3.28 3.65 -0.38
N GLU A 74 3.42 2.95 0.73
CA GLU A 74 2.99 1.56 0.85
C GLU A 74 2.10 1.35 2.06
N VAL A 75 1.14 0.45 1.90
CA VAL A 75 0.37 -0.15 2.99
C VAL A 75 0.82 -1.59 3.10
N ALA A 76 1.32 -1.96 4.28
CA ALA A 76 1.80 -3.30 4.57
C ALA A 76 0.93 -3.97 5.63
N ASP A 77 0.75 -5.29 5.49
CA ASP A 77 -0.05 -6.12 6.38
C ASP A 77 0.67 -7.44 6.67
N GLY A 78 0.27 -8.12 7.75
CA GLY A 78 0.87 -9.38 8.20
C GLY A 78 0.41 -10.63 7.46
N ASP A 79 -0.29 -10.50 6.33
CA ASP A 79 -0.66 -11.62 5.48
C ASP A 79 0.39 -11.79 4.36
N PRO A 80 1.16 -12.89 4.33
CA PRO A 80 2.23 -13.08 3.35
C PRO A 80 1.75 -13.48 1.95
N ASP A 81 0.45 -13.71 1.73
CA ASP A 81 -0.06 -14.16 0.43
C ASP A 81 -0.11 -13.02 -0.60
N LEU A 82 0.77 -13.11 -1.59
CA LEU A 82 0.89 -12.16 -2.70
C LEU A 82 0.10 -12.56 -3.94
N TYR A 83 -0.41 -13.80 -3.99
CA TYR A 83 -0.77 -14.45 -5.25
C TYR A 83 -1.94 -13.74 -5.95
N GLU A 84 -3.04 -13.51 -5.22
CA GLU A 84 -4.24 -12.88 -5.78
C GLU A 84 -3.96 -11.44 -6.24
N ILE A 85 -3.34 -10.62 -5.39
CA ILE A 85 -3.01 -9.22 -5.71
C ILE A 85 -2.03 -9.15 -6.88
N GLY A 86 -1.03 -10.05 -6.90
CA GLY A 86 -0.05 -10.13 -7.97
C GLY A 86 -0.68 -10.43 -9.32
N ILE A 87 -1.62 -11.38 -9.39
CA ILE A 87 -2.39 -11.68 -10.60
C ILE A 87 -3.20 -10.48 -11.05
N ILE A 88 -3.94 -9.83 -10.14
CA ILE A 88 -4.78 -8.67 -10.46
C ILE A 88 -3.90 -7.54 -11.03
N LEU A 89 -2.82 -7.16 -10.35
CA LEU A 89 -1.93 -6.08 -10.83
C LEU A 89 -1.22 -6.42 -12.14
N ASN A 90 -0.91 -7.70 -12.40
CA ASN A 90 -0.35 -8.13 -13.67
C ASN A 90 -1.39 -8.05 -14.81
N LEU A 91 -2.62 -8.47 -14.54
CA LEU A 91 -3.73 -8.31 -15.47
C LEU A 91 -3.96 -6.84 -15.79
N LEU A 92 -4.07 -5.98 -14.77
CA LEU A 92 -4.29 -4.53 -14.94
C LEU A 92 -3.23 -3.87 -15.84
N ARG A 93 -1.97 -4.30 -15.75
CA ARG A 93 -0.88 -3.82 -16.63
C ARG A 93 -0.98 -4.31 -18.08
N SER A 94 -1.62 -5.47 -18.30
CA SER A 94 -1.65 -6.16 -19.59
C SER A 94 -2.85 -5.77 -20.46
N VAL A 95 -3.97 -5.36 -19.85
CA VAL A 95 -5.20 -5.01 -20.58
C VAL A 95 -5.31 -3.49 -20.76
N LYS A 96 -5.47 -3.05 -22.02
CA LYS A 96 -5.67 -1.63 -22.38
C LYS A 96 -7.05 -1.10 -21.99
N GLU A 97 -8.07 -1.95 -22.04
CA GLU A 97 -9.43 -1.63 -21.63
C GLU A 97 -9.94 -2.72 -20.69
N ILE A 98 -10.25 -2.31 -19.47
CA ILE A 98 -10.78 -3.20 -18.44
C ILE A 98 -12.20 -2.77 -18.18
N SER A 99 -13.13 -3.62 -18.61
CA SER A 99 -14.54 -3.43 -18.33
C SER A 99 -14.75 -3.63 -16.81
N LEU A 100 -15.30 -2.60 -16.16
CA LEU A 100 -15.66 -2.56 -14.73
C LEU A 100 -16.43 -3.80 -14.19
N PRO A 101 -17.21 -4.57 -14.98
CA PRO A 101 -17.88 -5.78 -14.48
C PRO A 101 -16.94 -6.91 -14.03
N LEU A 102 -15.70 -6.97 -14.54
CA LEU A 102 -14.74 -8.04 -14.21
C LEU A 102 -14.04 -7.86 -12.84
N LEU A 103 -14.08 -6.66 -12.25
CA LEU A 103 -13.54 -6.37 -10.91
C LEU A 103 -14.66 -6.14 -9.88
N ALA A 104 -15.77 -6.86 -10.01
CA ALA A 104 -16.88 -6.81 -9.06
C ALA A 104 -16.37 -6.91 -7.61
N GLU A 105 -16.59 -5.83 -6.87
CA GLU A 105 -16.31 -5.56 -5.44
C GLU A 105 -14.90 -5.77 -4.88
N ASN A 106 -14.18 -6.85 -5.20
CA ASN A 106 -12.89 -7.18 -4.59
C ASN A 106 -11.68 -6.54 -5.28
N GLY A 107 -11.83 -6.03 -6.51
CA GLY A 107 -10.72 -5.51 -7.30
C GLY A 107 -10.74 -4.00 -7.54
N ARG A 108 -11.82 -3.31 -7.17
CA ARG A 108 -12.01 -1.87 -7.45
C ARG A 108 -10.91 -1.01 -6.84
N GLY A 109 -10.52 -1.28 -5.60
CA GLY A 109 -9.44 -0.57 -4.93
C GLY A 109 -8.13 -0.66 -5.71
N LEU A 110 -7.74 -1.87 -6.15
CA LEU A 110 -6.53 -2.08 -6.95
C LEU A 110 -6.62 -1.46 -8.36
N LEU A 111 -7.81 -1.46 -8.98
CA LEU A 111 -8.03 -0.76 -10.25
C LEU A 111 -7.84 0.77 -10.09
N LEU A 112 -8.42 1.36 -9.04
CA LEU A 112 -8.25 2.78 -8.72
C LEU A 112 -6.78 3.09 -8.43
N THR A 113 -6.12 2.28 -7.60
CA THR A 113 -4.67 2.36 -7.35
C THR A 113 -3.90 2.37 -8.66
N HIS A 114 -4.17 1.43 -9.57
CA HIS A 114 -3.49 1.34 -10.85
C HIS A 114 -3.73 2.56 -11.73
N ARG A 115 -4.99 3.02 -11.89
CA ARG A 115 -5.31 4.18 -12.73
C ARG A 115 -4.73 5.47 -12.19
N LEU A 116 -4.98 5.79 -10.92
CA LEU A 116 -4.55 7.04 -10.30
C LEU A 116 -3.03 7.11 -10.10
N SER A 117 -2.33 5.98 -10.07
CA SER A 117 -0.86 5.93 -10.09
C SER A 117 -0.24 5.87 -11.49
N ASN A 118 -1.03 5.94 -12.57
CA ASN A 118 -0.57 5.70 -13.94
C ASN A 118 0.20 4.37 -14.08
N GLY A 119 -0.27 3.33 -13.42
CA GLY A 119 0.35 2.00 -13.40
C GLY A 119 1.58 1.87 -12.51
N HIS A 120 2.01 2.93 -11.83
CA HIS A 120 3.14 2.91 -10.89
C HIS A 120 2.71 2.34 -9.54
N CYS A 121 2.25 1.09 -9.53
CA CYS A 121 1.87 0.36 -8.34
C CYS A 121 2.37 -1.09 -8.39
N ARG A 122 2.63 -1.68 -7.23
CA ARG A 122 3.13 -3.07 -7.12
C ARG A 122 2.77 -3.69 -5.78
N VAL A 123 2.90 -5.01 -5.71
CA VAL A 123 2.88 -5.77 -4.46
C VAL A 123 4.22 -6.47 -4.27
N HIS A 124 4.72 -6.57 -3.04
CA HIS A 124 5.96 -7.28 -2.71
C HIS A 124 5.94 -7.85 -1.28
N PRO A 125 6.79 -8.85 -0.96
CA PRO A 125 7.03 -9.25 0.42
C PRO A 125 7.46 -8.06 1.27
N ALA A 126 7.06 -8.05 2.54
CA ALA A 126 7.46 -7.03 3.50
C ALA A 126 7.61 -7.63 4.90
N THR A 127 8.53 -7.07 5.67
CA THR A 127 8.64 -7.36 7.11
C THR A 127 7.98 -6.22 7.88
N ILE A 128 6.94 -6.52 8.66
CA ILE A 128 6.20 -5.55 9.48
C ILE A 128 6.96 -5.34 10.80
N LEU A 129 7.45 -4.13 11.04
CA LEU A 129 8.39 -3.80 12.12
C LEU A 129 7.71 -3.36 13.43
N THR A 130 6.39 -3.12 13.38
CA THR A 130 5.58 -2.70 14.54
C THR A 130 5.36 -3.85 15.53
N SER A 131 5.66 -5.09 15.13
CA SER A 131 5.51 -6.30 15.95
C SER A 131 6.88 -6.81 16.45
N GLY A 132 7.39 -6.20 17.52
CA GLY A 132 8.56 -6.70 18.26
C GLY A 132 9.89 -6.67 17.49
N THR A 133 10.94 -7.23 18.09
CA THR A 133 12.33 -7.13 17.60
C THR A 133 12.65 -7.99 16.38
N ALA A 134 11.84 -9.01 16.08
CA ALA A 134 12.06 -9.92 14.95
C ALA A 134 11.28 -9.56 13.68
N GLY A 135 10.33 -8.62 13.76
CA GLY A 135 9.41 -8.32 12.66
C GLY A 135 8.44 -9.47 12.32
N THR A 136 7.33 -9.16 11.66
CA THR A 136 6.37 -10.16 11.17
C THR A 136 6.41 -10.22 9.64
N PRO A 137 6.66 -11.38 9.01
CA PRO A 137 6.55 -11.51 7.56
C PRO A 137 5.12 -11.20 7.09
N GLY A 138 5.04 -10.53 5.94
CA GLY A 138 3.77 -10.10 5.36
C GLY A 138 3.98 -9.60 3.94
N LYS A 139 3.10 -8.71 3.50
CA LYS A 139 3.16 -8.07 2.19
C LYS A 139 2.96 -6.57 2.28
N ALA A 140 3.41 -5.88 1.24
CA ALA A 140 3.13 -4.47 1.03
C ALA A 140 2.57 -4.26 -0.37
N VAL A 141 1.52 -3.44 -0.47
CA VAL A 141 1.05 -2.86 -1.72
C VAL A 141 1.49 -1.41 -1.74
N ALA A 142 2.21 -1.04 -2.80
CA ALA A 142 2.83 0.26 -2.93
C ALA A 142 2.42 0.97 -4.21
N PHE A 143 2.43 2.30 -4.18
CA PHE A 143 2.21 3.17 -5.33
C PHE A 143 3.12 4.40 -5.29
N ALA A 144 3.49 4.90 -6.47
CA ALA A 144 4.31 6.10 -6.58
C ALA A 144 3.49 7.32 -6.19
N LEU A 145 4.06 8.18 -5.35
CA LEU A 145 3.49 9.47 -5.01
C LEU A 145 3.84 10.49 -6.10
N PRO A 146 2.94 11.46 -6.37
CA PRO A 146 3.25 12.59 -7.24
C PRO A 146 4.25 13.52 -6.54
N THR A 147 5.21 14.04 -7.30
CA THR A 147 6.09 15.13 -6.86
C THR A 147 5.40 16.49 -7.09
N ARG A 148 6.04 17.58 -6.65
CA ARG A 148 5.57 18.94 -6.94
C ARG A 148 5.39 19.24 -8.44
N SER A 149 6.13 18.56 -9.31
CA SER A 149 6.01 18.71 -10.77
C SER A 149 4.97 17.75 -11.38
N GLY A 150 4.20 17.03 -10.57
CA GLY A 150 3.27 15.97 -11.01
C GLY A 150 3.97 14.70 -11.50
N THR A 151 5.30 14.64 -11.44
CA THR A 151 6.09 13.48 -11.88
C THR A 151 5.98 12.37 -10.84
N ARG A 152 6.02 11.10 -11.29
CA ARG A 152 6.10 9.94 -10.39
C ARG A 152 7.45 9.29 -10.55
N LEU A 153 8.16 9.11 -9.45
CA LEU A 153 9.49 8.50 -9.44
C LEU A 153 9.36 6.99 -9.50
N THR A 154 10.17 6.32 -10.31
CA THR A 154 10.21 4.85 -10.35
C THR A 154 10.62 4.29 -8.99
N PHE A 155 10.02 3.16 -8.57
CA PHE A 155 10.37 2.56 -7.28
C PHE A 155 11.85 2.22 -7.34
N PRO A 156 12.65 2.56 -6.31
CA PRO A 156 13.97 1.96 -6.21
C PRO A 156 13.85 0.43 -6.39
N CYS A 157 14.81 -0.17 -7.07
CA CYS A 157 14.91 -1.63 -7.03
C CYS A 157 15.17 -1.95 -5.56
N LEU A 158 14.14 -2.41 -4.83
CA LEU A 158 14.39 -2.91 -3.48
C LEU A 158 15.32 -4.11 -3.71
N PRO A 159 16.45 -4.21 -2.99
CA PRO A 159 17.22 -5.43 -3.04
C PRO A 159 16.25 -6.57 -2.78
N ALA A 160 16.17 -7.52 -3.72
CA ALA A 160 15.41 -8.74 -3.50
C ALA A 160 15.90 -9.27 -2.16
N ASP A 161 14.99 -9.44 -1.20
CA ASP A 161 15.29 -10.07 0.07
C ASP A 161 16.13 -11.29 -0.25
N HIS A 162 17.38 -11.29 0.24
CA HIS A 162 18.35 -12.32 -0.05
C HIS A 162 17.71 -13.65 0.35
N SER A 163 17.16 -14.36 -0.63
CA SER A 163 16.81 -15.75 -0.44
C SER A 163 18.13 -16.44 -0.09
N PRO A 164 18.26 -17.11 1.06
CA PRO A 164 19.48 -17.84 1.35
C PRO A 164 19.69 -18.81 0.19
N THR A 165 20.77 -18.61 -0.57
CA THR A 165 21.23 -19.56 -1.56
C THR A 165 21.33 -20.92 -0.87
N PRO A 166 20.73 -21.99 -1.42
CA PRO A 166 20.90 -23.30 -0.83
C PRO A 166 22.39 -23.62 -0.89
N GLU A 167 23.02 -23.77 0.28
CA GLU A 167 24.35 -24.36 0.36
C GLU A 167 24.27 -25.72 -0.34
N LYS A 168 25.05 -25.84 -1.41
CA LYS A 168 25.22 -27.10 -2.12
C LYS A 168 26.05 -28.03 -1.21
N PRO A 169 25.70 -29.33 -1.11
CA PRO A 169 26.28 -30.27 -0.17
C PRO A 169 27.79 -30.49 -0.34
#